data_AF-A0A0G1TT29-F1
#
_entry.id   AF-A0A0G1TT29-F1
#
_cell.length_a   1.000
_cell.length_b   1.000
_cell.length_c   1.000
_cell.angle_alpha   90.00
_cell.angle_beta   90.00
_cell.angle_gamma   90.00
#
_symmetry.space_group_name_H-M   'P 1'
#
loop_
_entity.id
_entity.type
_entity.pdbx_description
1 polymer ?
#
loop_
_entity_poly.entity_id
_entity_poly.type
_entity_poly.pdbx_seq_one_letter_code
_entity_poly.pdbx_strand_id
1 'polypeptide(L)'
;MKIKNKKILINKINQSLWWHVTPKDFTAYKKRGKFFASTYKQAEFYGRPNDGSERIKISNPIYGTSGISILKVLFPIDYKKLYTSVMEDHKDWYKRRIKLDSKMYRKAKSMGYDAIVLLGNNANGYLMKNRKPYSIEVNLCK
;
A
#
# COMPACT_ATOMS: atom_id res chain seq x y z
N MET A 1 -16.12 4.64 -3.22
CA MET A 1 -16.54 4.92 -1.84
C MET A 1 -15.48 5.79 -1.17
N LYS A 2 -15.75 7.08 -0.91
CA LYS A 2 -14.81 7.99 -0.24
C LYS A 2 -14.79 7.65 1.25
N ILE A 3 -13.63 7.28 1.81
CA ILE A 3 -13.49 7.14 3.26
C ILE A 3 -13.60 8.56 3.85
N LYS A 4 -14.68 8.85 4.59
CA LYS A 4 -14.93 10.18 5.16
C LYS A 4 -13.87 10.63 6.19
N ASN A 5 -12.96 9.73 6.60
CA ASN A 5 -12.07 9.91 7.74
C ASN A 5 -10.57 9.84 7.38
N LYS A 6 -10.13 10.51 6.30
CA LYS A 6 -8.70 10.59 5.91
C LYS A 6 -7.78 11.02 7.07
N LYS A 7 -8.21 12.00 7.89
CA LYS A 7 -7.45 12.48 9.06
C LYS A 7 -7.27 11.39 10.13
N ILE A 8 -8.33 10.63 10.44
CA ILE A 8 -8.25 9.51 11.40
C ILE A 8 -7.32 8.43 10.86
N LEU A 9 -7.44 8.08 9.58
CA LEU A 9 -6.57 7.10 8.94
C LEU A 9 -5.09 7.50 9.06
N ILE A 10 -4.75 8.72 8.67
CA ILE A 10 -3.37 9.25 8.78
C ILE A 10 -2.88 9.17 10.22
N ASN A 11 -3.70 9.59 11.18
CA ASN A 11 -3.35 9.55 12.59
C ASN A 11 -3.07 8.11 13.08
N LYS A 12 -3.96 7.16 12.75
CA LYS A 12 -3.77 5.74 13.11
C LYS A 12 -2.53 5.15 12.46
N ILE A 13 -2.18 5.57 11.24
CA ILE A 13 -0.95 5.12 10.59
C ILE A 13 0.28 5.65 11.31
N ASN A 14 0.32 6.96 11.58
CA ASN A 14 1.48 7.62 12.18
C ASN A 14 1.73 7.20 13.65
N GLN A 15 0.69 6.78 14.37
CA GLN A 15 0.80 6.30 15.75
C GLN A 15 1.18 4.82 15.86
N SER A 16 1.13 4.07 14.76
CA SER A 16 1.35 2.63 14.74
C SER A 16 2.81 2.23 14.57
N LEU A 17 3.09 0.99 14.97
CA LEU A 17 4.27 0.23 14.54
C LEU A 17 3.95 -0.58 13.28
N TRP A 18 4.95 -0.76 12.43
CA TRP A 18 4.83 -1.34 11.10
C TRP A 18 5.91 -2.36 10.84
N TRP A 19 5.55 -3.45 10.17
CA TRP A 19 6.47 -4.52 9.82
C TRP A 19 6.93 -4.39 8.37
N HIS A 20 8.19 -4.67 8.13
CA HIS A 20 8.83 -4.54 6.84
C HIS A 20 9.65 -5.78 6.51
N VAL A 21 9.69 -6.16 5.23
CA VAL A 21 10.59 -7.18 4.69
C VAL A 21 11.64 -6.47 3.86
N THR A 22 12.91 -6.56 4.28
CA THR A 22 14.02 -5.98 3.52
C THR A 22 14.16 -6.70 2.17
N PRO A 23 14.07 -5.99 1.02
CA PRO A 23 14.19 -6.62 -0.28
C PRO A 23 15.65 -7.01 -0.55
N LYS A 24 15.84 -8.08 -1.33
CA LYS A 24 17.17 -8.48 -1.82
C LYS A 24 17.82 -7.41 -2.71
N ASP A 25 17.02 -6.74 -3.55
CA ASP A 25 17.47 -5.61 -4.37
C ASP A 25 17.49 -4.32 -3.55
N PHE A 26 18.69 -3.83 -3.23
CA PHE A 26 18.94 -2.58 -2.49
C PHE A 26 18.40 -1.33 -3.20
N THR A 27 18.14 -1.40 -4.51
CA THR A 27 17.53 -0.31 -5.29
C THR A 27 16.00 -0.36 -5.31
N ALA A 28 15.37 -1.38 -4.71
CA ALA A 28 13.93 -1.59 -4.77
C ALA A 28 13.13 -0.39 -4.25
N TYR A 29 13.56 0.27 -3.18
CA TYR A 29 12.85 1.42 -2.62
C TYR A 29 12.76 2.60 -3.61
N LYS A 30 13.83 2.85 -4.36
CA LYS A 30 13.83 3.89 -5.41
C LYS A 30 12.92 3.54 -6.58
N LYS A 31 12.76 2.24 -6.88
CA LYS A 31 11.99 1.75 -8.02
C LYS A 31 10.49 1.68 -7.73
N ARG A 32 10.10 1.25 -6.53
CA ARG A 32 8.71 0.89 -6.18
C ARG A 32 8.25 1.32 -4.79
N GLY A 33 9.05 2.09 -4.06
CA GLY A 33 8.75 2.51 -2.69
C GLY A 33 9.07 1.46 -1.63
N LYS A 34 8.84 1.81 -0.37
CA LYS A 34 9.07 0.95 0.81
C LYS A 34 7.73 0.46 1.35
N PHE A 35 7.53 -0.85 1.33
CA PHE A 35 6.29 -1.52 1.73
C PHE A 35 6.27 -1.87 3.21
N PHE A 36 5.16 -1.62 3.87
CA PHE A 36 4.93 -1.91 5.27
C PHE A 36 3.59 -2.62 5.44
N ALA A 37 3.52 -3.54 6.39
CA ALA A 37 2.28 -4.22 6.78
C ALA A 37 1.93 -3.94 8.24
N SER A 38 0.64 -3.95 8.56
CA SER A 38 0.14 -3.68 9.91
C SER A 38 0.48 -4.76 10.94
N THR A 39 0.83 -5.97 10.51
CA THR A 39 1.19 -7.10 11.36
C THR A 39 2.36 -7.89 10.78
N TYR A 40 3.11 -8.60 11.64
CA TYR A 40 4.23 -9.46 11.22
C TYR A 40 3.76 -10.51 10.22
N LYS A 41 2.65 -11.21 10.55
CA LYS A 41 2.07 -12.27 9.70
C LYS A 41 1.69 -11.81 8.29
N GLN A 42 1.28 -10.55 8.13
CA GLN A 42 1.00 -9.99 6.81
C GLN A 42 2.28 -9.68 6.04
N ALA A 43 3.32 -9.21 6.73
CA ALA A 43 4.62 -8.99 6.11
C ALA A 43 5.25 -10.31 5.63
N GLU A 44 5.00 -11.44 6.31
CA GLU A 44 5.49 -12.78 5.93
C GLU A 44 5.13 -13.19 4.50
N PHE A 45 4.01 -12.69 3.95
CA PHE A 45 3.63 -12.94 2.55
C PHE A 45 4.73 -12.50 1.56
N TYR A 46 5.52 -11.48 1.91
CA TYR A 46 6.59 -10.94 1.07
C TYR A 46 7.98 -11.52 1.39
N GLY A 47 8.09 -12.40 2.38
CA GLY A 47 9.34 -12.96 2.90
C GLY A 47 9.47 -12.74 4.42
N ARG A 48 10.60 -13.15 5.02
CA ARG A 48 10.84 -13.00 6.46
C ARG A 48 10.88 -11.51 6.85
N PRO A 49 9.95 -11.01 7.70
CA PRO A 49 9.99 -9.65 8.20
C PRO A 49 11.22 -9.40 9.06
N ASN A 50 11.67 -8.15 9.12
CA ASN A 50 12.71 -7.71 10.03
C ASN A 50 12.27 -7.97 11.49
N ASP A 51 13.22 -8.28 12.37
CA ASP A 51 12.92 -8.59 13.78
C ASP A 51 12.32 -7.37 14.54
N GLY A 52 12.64 -6.15 14.09
CA GLY A 52 12.12 -4.91 14.64
C GLY A 52 11.04 -4.27 13.76
N SER A 53 9.96 -3.81 14.40
CA SER A 53 8.97 -2.94 13.76
C SER A 53 9.46 -1.49 13.64
N GLU A 54 8.96 -0.74 12.65
CA GLU A 54 9.32 0.64 12.37
C GLU A 54 8.15 1.61 12.61
N ARG A 55 8.46 2.87 12.93
CA ARG A 55 7.49 3.97 12.87
C ARG A 55 7.59 4.68 11.52
N ILE A 56 6.45 5.01 10.94
CA ILE A 56 6.37 5.76 9.68
C ILE A 56 5.55 7.02 9.87
N LYS A 57 5.78 8.02 9.01
CA LYS A 57 5.02 9.28 9.00
C LYS A 57 4.54 9.58 7.60
N ILE A 58 3.23 9.75 7.45
CA ILE A 58 2.55 10.15 6.23
C ILE A 58 1.64 11.37 6.48
N SER A 59 1.35 12.15 5.44
CA SER A 59 0.51 13.34 5.48
C SER A 59 -0.51 13.38 4.33
N ASN A 60 -0.19 12.83 3.17
CA ASN A 60 -1.04 12.87 1.99
C ASN A 60 -1.09 11.52 1.26
N PRO A 61 -1.67 10.48 1.87
CA PRO A 61 -1.81 9.20 1.19
C PRO A 61 -2.92 9.26 0.13
N ILE A 62 -2.72 8.49 -0.93
CA ILE A 62 -3.82 7.88 -1.67
C ILE A 62 -4.19 6.56 -0.97
N TYR A 63 -5.48 6.24 -0.88
CA TYR A 63 -5.92 5.04 -0.19
C TYR A 63 -7.16 4.41 -0.84
N GLY A 64 -7.38 3.12 -0.56
CA GLY A 64 -8.56 2.40 -1.02
C GLY A 64 -8.71 1.05 -0.33
N THR A 65 -9.89 0.45 -0.41
CA THR A 65 -10.16 -0.90 0.14
C THR A 65 -9.82 -2.03 -0.83
N SER A 66 -9.33 -1.68 -2.03
CA SER A 66 -8.90 -2.63 -3.05
C SER A 66 -7.86 -2.00 -3.98
N GLY A 67 -6.97 -2.81 -4.53
CA GLY A 67 -5.96 -2.33 -5.50
C GLY A 67 -6.61 -1.65 -6.71
N ILE A 68 -7.73 -2.18 -7.20
CA ILE A 68 -8.47 -1.58 -8.33
C ILE A 68 -9.00 -0.18 -8.00
N SER A 69 -9.44 0.09 -6.75
CA SER A 69 -9.92 1.42 -6.36
C SER A 69 -8.82 2.48 -6.37
N ILE A 70 -7.60 2.10 -5.98
CA ILE A 70 -6.43 2.96 -6.04
C ILE A 70 -6.00 3.17 -7.50
N LEU A 71 -5.97 2.09 -8.30
CA LEU A 71 -5.65 2.17 -9.73
C LEU A 71 -6.60 3.07 -10.50
N LYS A 72 -7.91 3.05 -10.19
CA LYS A 72 -8.90 3.95 -10.82
C LYS A 72 -8.55 5.44 -10.64
N VAL A 73 -7.95 5.80 -9.51
CA VAL A 73 -7.55 7.19 -9.23
C VAL A 73 -6.21 7.52 -9.91
N LEU A 74 -5.24 6.59 -9.89
CA LEU A 74 -3.92 6.81 -10.48
C LEU A 74 -3.93 6.73 -12.01
N PHE A 75 -4.75 5.86 -12.59
CA PHE A 75 -4.79 5.52 -14.01
C PHE A 75 -6.25 5.40 -14.49
N PRO A 76 -7.03 6.49 -14.52
CA PRO A 76 -8.48 6.44 -14.77
C PRO A 76 -8.86 5.80 -16.11
N ILE A 77 -7.98 5.85 -17.11
CA ILE A 77 -8.19 5.27 -18.44
C ILE A 77 -7.81 3.78 -18.45
N ASP A 78 -6.64 3.42 -17.92
CA ASP A 78 -6.05 2.07 -18.08
C ASP A 78 -6.22 1.13 -16.88
N TYR A 79 -6.91 1.56 -15.81
CA TYR A 79 -6.93 0.80 -14.54
C TYR A 79 -7.38 -0.66 -14.69
N LYS A 80 -8.36 -0.95 -15.57
CA LYS A 80 -8.87 -2.32 -15.79
C LYS A 80 -7.77 -3.21 -16.38
N LYS A 81 -7.12 -2.73 -17.44
CA LYS A 81 -6.02 -3.45 -18.11
C LYS A 81 -4.86 -3.71 -17.15
N LEU A 82 -4.48 -2.71 -16.37
CA LEU A 82 -3.43 -2.85 -15.36
C LEU A 82 -3.80 -3.87 -14.27
N TYR A 83 -5.05 -3.85 -13.80
CA TYR A 83 -5.54 -4.78 -12.80
C TYR A 83 -5.59 -6.23 -13.32
N THR A 84 -6.17 -6.47 -14.49
CA THR A 84 -6.26 -7.80 -15.09
C THR A 84 -4.87 -8.40 -15.34
N SER A 85 -3.90 -7.58 -15.75
CA SER A 85 -2.54 -8.04 -16.07
C SER A 85 -1.79 -8.72 -14.90
N VAL A 86 -2.24 -8.50 -13.66
CA VAL A 86 -1.67 -9.10 -12.43
C VAL A 86 -2.63 -10.05 -11.71
N MET A 87 -3.84 -10.29 -12.24
CA MET A 87 -4.80 -11.25 -11.69
C MET A 87 -4.78 -12.60 -12.41
N GLU A 88 -4.35 -12.62 -13.66
CA GLU A 88 -4.14 -13.84 -14.42
C GLU A 88 -2.96 -14.63 -13.83
N ASP A 89 -3.15 -15.94 -13.64
CA ASP A 89 -2.13 -16.86 -13.13
C ASP A 89 -1.05 -17.10 -14.21
N HIS A 90 -0.11 -16.17 -14.28
CA HIS A 90 1.05 -16.24 -15.16
C HIS A 90 2.26 -16.71 -14.36
N LYS A 91 3.13 -17.52 -14.99
CA LYS A 91 4.46 -17.88 -14.42
C LYS A 91 5.28 -16.66 -13.98
N ASP A 92 5.05 -15.49 -14.59
CA ASP A 92 5.72 -14.22 -14.27
C ASP A 92 4.89 -13.27 -13.39
N TRP A 93 3.85 -13.76 -12.70
CA TRP A 93 2.96 -12.95 -11.87
C TRP A 93 3.70 -11.98 -10.95
N TYR A 94 4.71 -12.47 -10.22
CA TYR A 94 5.48 -11.66 -9.27
C TYR A 94 6.22 -10.49 -9.95
N LYS A 95 6.83 -10.74 -11.11
CA LYS A 95 7.51 -9.70 -11.91
C LYS A 95 6.52 -8.66 -12.39
N ARG A 96 5.33 -9.09 -12.86
CA ARG A 96 4.25 -8.17 -13.27
C ARG A 96 3.74 -7.34 -12.12
N ARG A 97 3.60 -7.93 -10.92
CA ARG A 97 3.20 -7.21 -9.71
C ARG A 97 4.23 -6.14 -9.33
N ILE A 98 5.52 -6.48 -9.30
CA ILE A 98 6.60 -5.50 -9.06
C ILE A 98 6.55 -4.35 -10.08
N LYS A 99 6.31 -4.66 -11.36
CA LYS A 99 6.19 -3.64 -12.41
C LYS A 99 4.98 -2.73 -12.19
N LEU A 100 3.85 -3.29 -11.76
CA LEU A 100 2.67 -2.51 -11.41
C LEU A 100 2.91 -1.63 -10.18
N ASP A 101 3.50 -2.18 -9.12
CA ASP A 101 3.87 -1.44 -7.92
C ASP A 101 4.80 -0.26 -8.25
N SER A 102 5.77 -0.46 -9.14
CA SER A 102 6.65 0.62 -9.64
C SER A 102 5.87 1.70 -10.39
N LYS A 103 4.94 1.33 -11.27
CA LYS A 103 4.06 2.29 -11.96
C LYS A 103 3.21 3.08 -10.97
N MET A 104 2.59 2.39 -10.01
CA MET A 104 1.77 3.02 -8.97
C MET A 104 2.58 4.00 -8.13
N TYR A 105 3.77 3.60 -7.66
CA TYR A 105 4.70 4.46 -6.91
C TYR A 105 5.01 5.75 -7.69
N ARG A 106 5.46 5.63 -8.94
CA ARG A 106 5.84 6.79 -9.76
C ARG A 106 4.65 7.73 -9.99
N LYS A 107 3.48 7.16 -10.32
CA LYS A 107 2.28 7.95 -10.58
C LYS A 107 1.78 8.64 -9.32
N ALA A 108 1.73 7.93 -8.19
CA ALA A 108 1.33 8.49 -6.92
C ALA A 108 2.25 9.64 -6.49
N LYS A 109 3.57 9.42 -6.59
CA LYS A 109 4.59 10.45 -6.33
C LYS A 109 4.41 11.68 -7.23
N SER A 110 4.21 11.48 -8.54
CA SER A 110 3.98 12.60 -9.49
C SER A 110 2.69 13.40 -9.21
N MET A 111 1.73 12.81 -8.51
CA MET A 111 0.47 13.46 -8.11
C MET A 111 0.58 14.10 -6.72
N GLY A 112 1.75 14.10 -6.10
CA GLY A 112 1.99 14.69 -4.77
C GLY A 112 1.52 13.82 -3.59
N TYR A 113 1.23 12.53 -3.82
CA TYR A 113 0.97 11.60 -2.72
C TYR A 113 2.29 11.11 -2.11
N ASP A 114 2.33 11.00 -0.78
CA ASP A 114 3.51 10.55 -0.04
C ASP A 114 3.43 9.07 0.37
N ALA A 115 2.27 8.43 0.18
CA ALA A 115 2.08 7.01 0.38
C ALA A 115 0.88 6.47 -0.41
N ILE A 116 0.92 5.17 -0.70
CA ILE A 116 -0.22 4.37 -1.17
C ILE A 116 -0.66 3.46 -0.03
N VAL A 117 -1.93 3.52 0.35
CA VAL A 117 -2.47 2.74 1.48
C VAL A 117 -3.58 1.81 1.01
N LEU A 118 -3.35 0.51 1.11
CA LEU A 118 -4.37 -0.51 0.87
C LEU A 118 -4.98 -0.93 2.21
N LEU A 119 -6.30 -0.91 2.27
CA LEU A 119 -7.08 -1.23 3.46
C LEU A 119 -7.91 -2.49 3.24
N GLY A 120 -8.11 -3.28 4.29
CA GLY A 120 -9.11 -4.36 4.25
C GLY A 120 -10.54 -3.82 4.08
N ASN A 121 -11.44 -4.65 3.54
CA ASN A 121 -12.83 -4.28 3.20
C ASN A 121 -13.60 -3.61 4.34
N ASN A 122 -13.38 -4.02 5.60
CA ASN A 122 -14.09 -3.51 6.76
C ASN A 122 -13.49 -2.23 7.37
N ALA A 123 -12.43 -1.66 6.77
CA ALA A 123 -11.67 -0.55 7.35
C ALA A 123 -12.53 0.67 7.71
N ASN A 124 -13.57 0.96 6.94
CA ASN A 124 -14.49 2.07 7.25
C ASN A 124 -15.18 1.90 8.61
N GLY A 125 -15.65 0.69 8.93
CA GLY A 125 -16.28 0.40 10.22
C GLY A 125 -15.34 0.64 11.40
N TYR A 126 -14.07 0.29 11.25
CA TYR A 126 -13.04 0.56 12.26
C TYR A 126 -12.76 2.06 12.40
N LEU A 127 -12.53 2.75 11.28
CA LEU A 127 -12.21 4.17 11.28
C LEU A 127 -13.34 5.04 11.82
N MET A 128 -14.60 4.68 11.56
CA MET A 128 -15.77 5.37 12.16
C MET A 128 -15.82 5.23 13.68
N LYS A 129 -15.34 4.11 14.22
CA LYS A 129 -15.22 3.86 15.66
C LYS A 129 -13.89 4.35 16.26
N ASN A 130 -13.13 5.16 15.50
CA ASN A 130 -11.77 5.60 15.87
C ASN A 130 -10.81 4.45 16.22
N ARG A 131 -10.98 3.28 15.58
CA ARG A 131 -10.12 2.10 15.71
C ARG A 131 -9.23 1.93 14.49
N LYS A 132 -8.06 1.30 14.67
CA LYS A 132 -7.17 0.92 13.55
C LYS A 132 -7.76 -0.31 12.84
N PRO A 133 -7.90 -0.30 11.50
CA PRO A 133 -8.17 -1.52 10.74
C PRO A 133 -7.06 -2.57 10.94
N TYR A 134 -7.43 -3.85 11.05
CA TYR A 134 -6.45 -4.94 11.24
C TYR A 134 -5.58 -5.23 10.02
N SER A 135 -6.07 -4.92 8.83
CA SER A 135 -5.35 -5.15 7.57
C SER A 135 -5.12 -3.83 6.86
N ILE A 136 -3.87 -3.37 6.95
CA ILE A 136 -3.37 -2.19 6.27
C ILE A 136 -1.99 -2.51 5.68
N GLU A 137 -1.82 -2.17 4.42
CA GLU A 137 -0.52 -2.10 3.77
C GLU A 137 -0.22 -0.65 3.41
N VAL A 138 1.02 -0.22 3.62
CA VAL A 138 1.49 1.12 3.30
C VAL A 138 2.72 1.03 2.42
N ASN A 139 2.68 1.65 1.24
CA ASN A 139 3.85 1.83 0.40
C ASN A 139 4.27 3.31 0.39
N LEU A 140 5.42 3.63 1.00
CA LEU A 140 5.92 4.99 1.06
C LEU A 140 6.45 5.47 -0.29
N CYS A 141 6.03 6.67 -0.69
CA CYS A 141 6.37 7.30 -1.97
C CYS A 141 7.51 8.33 -1.88
N LYS A 142 8.28 8.32 -0.80
CA LYS A 142 9.37 9.27 -0.55
C LYS A 142 10.59 8.98 -1.43
#